data_AF-A0A0F9CED6-F1
#
_entry.id   AF-A0A0F9CED6-F1
#
_cell.length_a   1.000
_cell.length_b   1.000
_cell.length_c   1.000
_cell.angle_alpha   90.00
_cell.angle_beta   90.00
_cell.angle_gamma   90.00
#
_symmetry.space_group_name_H-M   'P 1'
#
loop_
_entity.id
_entity.type
_entity.pdbx_description
1 polymer ?
#
loop_
_entity_poly.entity_id
_entity_poly.type
_entity_poly.pdbx_seq_one_letter_code
_entity_poly.pdbx_strand_id
1 'polypeptide(L)'
;GLDQVIEDFKSARGDEGANLEEMIAIRLDAILEQVEIVETHMPEIAKWQREKLAQKLEDLAANIDESRLEQELIYLAQKQDVAEELDRLKSHVKETKKILKKGGACGRRLDFMMQEFNREANTLASKSINSDITTAAVELKVLIEQMREQIQNIE
;
A
#
# COMPACT_ATOMS: atom_id res chain seq x y z
N GLY A 1 43.92 15.90 -8.18
CA GLY A 1 44.59 14.60 -8.07
C GLY A 1 43.55 13.50 -7.92
N LEU A 2 43.92 12.24 -8.02
CA LEU A 2 42.99 11.10 -7.86
C LEU A 2 42.20 11.17 -6.55
N ASP A 3 42.84 11.61 -5.46
CA ASP A 3 42.19 11.77 -4.15
C ASP A 3 41.06 12.80 -4.17
N GLN A 4 41.27 13.94 -4.85
CA GLN A 4 40.24 14.96 -5.04
C GLN A 4 39.04 14.41 -5.81
N VAL A 5 39.28 13.62 -6.86
CA VAL A 5 38.21 13.01 -7.67
C VAL A 5 37.41 11.99 -6.84
N ILE A 6 38.07 11.23 -5.96
CA ILE A 6 37.41 10.29 -5.05
C ILE A 6 36.58 11.03 -4.00
N GLU A 7 37.07 12.15 -3.49
CA GLU A 7 36.38 12.97 -2.48
C GLU A 7 35.17 13.68 -3.08
N ASP A 8 35.32 14.27 -4.27
CA ASP A 8 34.23 14.87 -5.05
C ASP A 8 33.15 13.82 -5.39
N PHE A 9 33.56 12.60 -5.78
CA PHE A 9 32.66 11.49 -6.05
C PHE A 9 31.88 11.05 -4.79
N LYS A 10 32.54 10.97 -3.64
CA LYS A 10 31.88 10.64 -2.36
C LYS A 10 30.88 11.72 -1.94
N SER A 11 31.23 13.00 -2.12
CA SER A 11 30.33 14.12 -1.82
C SER A 11 29.09 14.06 -2.71
N ALA A 12 29.27 13.91 -4.02
CA ALA A 12 28.16 13.81 -4.98
C ALA A 12 27.22 12.64 -4.67
N ARG A 13 27.76 11.47 -4.29
CA ARG A 13 26.96 10.32 -3.85
C ARG A 13 26.21 10.56 -2.54
N GLY A 14 26.78 11.36 -1.64
CA GLY A 14 26.13 11.75 -0.39
C GLY A 14 24.91 12.63 -0.63
N ASP A 15 25.06 13.64 -1.49
CA ASP A 15 23.98 14.57 -1.84
C ASP A 15 22.85 13.86 -2.61
N GLU A 16 23.19 12.95 -3.52
CA GLU A 16 22.23 12.12 -4.25
C GLU A 16 21.44 11.19 -3.33
N GLY A 17 22.10 10.60 -2.32
CA GLY A 17 21.45 9.77 -1.30
C GLY A 17 20.48 10.55 -0.41
N ALA A 18 20.83 11.79 -0.03
CA ALA A 18 19.98 12.64 0.79
C ALA A 18 18.70 13.05 0.04
N ASN A 19 18.84 13.43 -1.24
CA ASN A 19 17.70 13.77 -2.10
C ASN A 19 16.76 12.57 -2.29
N LEU A 20 17.31 11.37 -2.47
CA LEU A 20 16.52 10.14 -2.57
C LEU A 20 15.73 9.86 -1.29
N GLU A 21 16.39 9.98 -0.13
CA GLU A 21 15.76 9.76 1.17
C GLU A 21 14.57 10.71 1.36
N GLU A 22 14.74 12.00 1.08
CA GLU A 22 13.67 12.99 1.17
C GLU A 22 12.51 12.68 0.22
N MET A 23 12.81 12.38 -1.05
CA MET A 23 11.80 12.07 -2.05
C MET A 23 10.99 10.81 -1.73
N ILE A 24 11.64 9.76 -1.23
CA ILE A 24 10.94 8.54 -0.81
C ILE A 24 10.16 8.81 0.46
N ALA A 25 10.70 9.55 1.43
CA ALA A 25 10.00 9.86 2.68
C ALA A 25 8.67 10.58 2.43
N ILE A 26 8.64 11.58 1.54
CA ILE A 26 7.42 12.30 1.15
C ILE A 26 6.37 11.33 0.59
N ARG A 27 6.78 10.38 -0.26
CA ARG A 27 5.85 9.41 -0.86
C ARG A 27 5.36 8.37 0.13
N LEU A 28 6.20 7.97 1.08
CA LEU A 28 5.79 7.10 2.18
C LEU A 28 4.75 7.78 3.07
N ASP A 29 4.84 9.09 3.28
CA ASP A 29 3.81 9.86 4.00
C ASP A 29 2.51 9.93 3.19
N ALA A 30 2.59 10.19 1.88
CA ALA A 30 1.43 10.15 0.99
C ALA A 30 0.74 8.77 0.96
N ILE A 31 1.49 7.67 1.05
CA ILE A 31 0.92 6.32 1.21
C ILE A 31 0.10 6.21 2.50
N LEU A 32 0.60 6.77 3.61
CA LEU A 32 -0.13 6.75 4.88
C LEU A 32 -1.42 7.59 4.81
N GLU A 33 -1.39 8.71 4.09
CA GLU A 33 -2.60 9.51 3.83
C GLU A 33 -3.65 8.70 3.05
N GLN A 34 -3.24 7.96 2.01
CA GLN A 34 -4.17 7.07 1.29
C GLN A 34 -4.73 5.98 2.18
N VAL A 35 -3.90 5.40 3.06
CA VAL A 35 -4.35 4.40 4.04
C VAL A 35 -5.40 4.99 4.98
N GLU A 36 -5.19 6.20 5.51
CA GLU A 36 -6.14 6.89 6.39
C GLU A 36 -7.47 7.20 5.70
N ILE A 37 -7.43 7.59 4.42
CA ILE A 37 -8.64 7.77 3.60
C ILE A 37 -9.43 6.47 3.57
N VAL A 38 -8.79 5.34 3.23
CA VAL A 38 -9.47 4.04 3.20
C VAL A 38 -10.06 3.69 4.57
N GLU A 39 -9.29 3.83 5.65
CA GLU A 39 -9.74 3.54 7.01
C GLU A 39 -10.97 4.37 7.42
N THR A 40 -11.05 5.63 6.98
CA THR A 40 -12.17 6.52 7.28
C THR A 40 -13.46 6.08 6.59
N HIS A 41 -13.36 5.46 5.41
CA HIS A 41 -14.52 4.91 4.68
C HIS A 41 -14.94 3.51 5.17
N MET A 42 -14.08 2.78 5.89
CA MET A 42 -14.38 1.42 6.34
C MET A 42 -15.68 1.27 7.16
N PRO A 43 -16.03 2.19 8.10
CA PRO A 43 -17.28 2.10 8.84
C PRO A 43 -18.52 2.24 7.95
N GLU A 44 -18.50 3.17 7.00
CA GLU A 44 -19.62 3.41 6.08
C GLU A 44 -19.78 2.22 5.12
N ILE A 45 -18.67 1.72 4.58
CA ILE A 45 -18.66 0.53 3.74
C ILE A 45 -19.24 -0.65 4.52
N ALA A 46 -18.80 -0.88 5.76
CA ALA A 46 -19.34 -1.95 6.60
C ALA A 46 -20.86 -1.82 6.83
N LYS A 47 -21.37 -0.59 7.00
CA LYS A 47 -22.80 -0.32 7.16
C LYS A 47 -23.56 -0.60 5.87
N TRP A 48 -23.13 -0.05 4.74
CA TRP A 48 -23.75 -0.28 3.43
C TRP A 48 -23.78 -1.76 3.07
N GLN A 49 -22.70 -2.49 3.35
CA GLN A 49 -22.63 -3.93 3.15
C GLN A 49 -23.65 -4.67 4.01
N ARG A 50 -23.77 -4.33 5.30
CA ARG A 50 -24.72 -4.95 6.22
C ARG A 50 -26.16 -4.72 5.78
N GLU A 51 -26.50 -3.51 5.34
CA GLU A 51 -27.84 -3.16 4.84
C GLU A 51 -28.16 -3.90 3.55
N LYS A 52 -27.20 -3.98 2.61
CA LYS A 52 -27.34 -4.75 1.36
C LYS A 52 -27.52 -6.24 1.64
N LEU A 53 -26.82 -6.79 2.63
CA LEU A 53 -26.98 -8.17 3.08
C LEU A 53 -28.36 -8.39 3.70
N ALA A 54 -28.78 -7.51 4.62
CA ALA A 54 -30.09 -7.59 5.25
C ALA A 54 -31.23 -7.57 4.23
N GLN A 55 -31.16 -6.67 3.23
CA GLN A 55 -32.13 -6.60 2.15
C GLN A 55 -32.21 -7.91 1.34
N LYS A 56 -31.05 -8.48 0.97
CA LYS A 56 -30.99 -9.77 0.28
C LYS A 56 -31.51 -10.92 1.12
N LEU A 57 -31.28 -10.88 2.44
CA LEU A 57 -31.76 -11.90 3.38
C LEU A 57 -33.28 -11.82 3.59
N GLU A 58 -33.86 -10.61 3.63
CA GLU A 58 -35.31 -10.40 3.65
C GLU A 58 -35.97 -10.92 2.37
N ASP A 59 -35.35 -10.70 1.20
CA ASP A 59 -35.78 -11.28 -0.08
C ASP A 59 -35.71 -12.83 -0.07
N LEU A 60 -34.94 -13.41 0.85
CA LEU A 60 -34.64 -14.85 0.99
C LEU A 60 -35.43 -15.56 2.09
N ALA A 61 -36.36 -14.88 2.77
CA ALA A 61 -37.10 -15.40 3.93
C ALA A 61 -38.04 -16.61 3.65
N ALA A 62 -37.86 -17.33 2.54
CA ALA A 62 -38.59 -18.54 2.20
C ALA A 62 -37.73 -19.84 2.12
N ASN A 63 -36.42 -19.79 1.85
CA ASN A 63 -35.53 -20.98 1.82
C ASN A 63 -34.05 -20.57 1.89
N ILE A 64 -33.30 -21.04 2.90
CA ILE A 64 -31.86 -20.82 3.03
C ILE A 64 -31.13 -21.90 2.22
N ASP A 65 -30.40 -21.50 1.18
CA ASP A 65 -29.55 -22.35 0.34
C ASP A 65 -28.10 -22.34 0.87
N GLU A 66 -27.56 -23.51 1.17
CA GLU A 66 -26.23 -23.74 1.77
C GLU A 66 -25.09 -23.17 0.89
N SER A 67 -25.25 -23.20 -0.44
CA SER A 67 -24.30 -22.63 -1.40
C SER A 67 -24.18 -21.10 -1.29
N ARG A 68 -25.22 -20.44 -0.79
CA ARG A 68 -25.23 -18.98 -0.58
C ARG A 68 -24.65 -18.58 0.77
N LEU A 69 -24.74 -19.44 1.78
CA LEU A 69 -24.06 -19.25 3.06
C LEU A 69 -22.53 -19.26 2.88
N GLU A 70 -22.02 -20.15 2.02
CA GLU A 70 -20.60 -20.18 1.63
C GLU A 70 -20.15 -18.89 0.94
N GLN A 71 -20.97 -18.31 0.06
CA GLN A 71 -20.65 -17.02 -0.58
C GLN A 71 -20.52 -15.88 0.44
N GLU A 72 -21.34 -15.87 1.48
CA GLU A 72 -21.27 -14.85 2.54
C GLU A 72 -20.05 -15.03 3.45
N LEU A 73 -19.60 -16.26 3.70
CA LEU A 73 -18.34 -16.53 4.40
C LEU A 73 -17.12 -16.08 3.58
N ILE A 74 -17.13 -16.33 2.26
CA ILE A 74 -16.09 -15.82 1.35
C ILE A 74 -16.05 -14.29 1.38
N TYR A 75 -17.21 -13.65 1.49
CA TYR A 75 -17.32 -12.20 1.52
C TYR A 75 -16.82 -11.57 2.84
N LEU A 76 -17.13 -12.17 3.98
CA LEU A 76 -16.58 -11.75 5.27
C LEU A 76 -15.05 -11.91 5.32
N ALA A 77 -14.52 -12.95 4.66
CA ALA A 77 -13.06 -13.11 4.49
C ALA A 77 -12.45 -11.96 3.68
N GLN A 78 -13.10 -11.48 2.61
CA GLN A 78 -12.62 -10.34 1.83
C GLN A 78 -12.50 -9.04 2.66
N LYS A 79 -13.34 -8.85 3.68
CA LYS A 79 -13.25 -7.70 4.59
C LYS A 79 -12.02 -7.79 5.50
N GLN A 80 -11.74 -8.97 6.03
CA GLN A 80 -10.55 -9.20 6.85
C GLN A 80 -9.28 -8.93 6.03
N ASP A 81 -9.29 -9.30 4.75
CA ASP A 81 -8.18 -9.05 3.84
C ASP A 81 -7.87 -7.54 3.71
N VAL A 82 -8.86 -6.66 3.50
CA VAL A 82 -8.61 -5.21 3.35
C VAL A 82 -7.93 -4.60 4.57
N ALA A 83 -8.43 -4.91 5.78
CA ALA A 83 -7.83 -4.39 7.00
C ALA A 83 -6.39 -4.91 7.18
N GLU A 84 -6.15 -6.18 6.86
CA GLU A 84 -4.82 -6.78 6.90
C GLU A 84 -3.86 -6.09 5.91
N GLU A 85 -4.31 -5.77 4.68
CA GLU A 85 -3.49 -5.06 3.70
C GLU A 85 -3.11 -3.64 4.18
N LEU A 86 -4.02 -2.92 4.84
CA LEU A 86 -3.71 -1.59 5.38
C LEU A 86 -2.67 -1.66 6.51
N ASP A 87 -2.76 -2.66 7.38
CA ASP A 87 -1.76 -2.89 8.43
C ASP A 87 -0.39 -3.31 7.86
N ARG A 88 -0.39 -4.11 6.80
CA ARG A 88 0.83 -4.47 6.04
C ARG A 88 1.47 -3.24 5.41
N LEU A 89 0.69 -2.39 4.72
CA LEU A 89 1.17 -1.13 4.14
C LEU A 89 1.84 -0.24 5.21
N LYS A 90 1.20 -0.04 6.36
CA LYS A 90 1.79 0.73 7.49
C LYS A 90 3.10 0.12 7.97
N SER A 91 3.17 -1.21 8.06
CA SER A 91 4.37 -1.93 8.47
C SER A 91 5.51 -1.78 7.45
N HIS A 92 5.19 -1.87 6.16
CA HIS A 92 6.13 -1.65 5.07
C HIS A 92 6.65 -0.22 5.03
N VAL A 93 5.80 0.79 5.28
CA VAL A 93 6.24 2.20 5.43
C VAL A 93 7.28 2.31 6.53
N LYS A 94 6.99 1.75 7.71
CA LYS A 94 7.91 1.80 8.86
C LYS A 94 9.25 1.13 8.55
N GLU A 95 9.24 -0.02 7.89
CA GLU A 95 10.47 -0.72 7.53
C GLU A 95 11.27 0.03 6.45
N THR A 96 10.60 0.60 5.45
CA THR A 96 11.25 1.41 4.40
C THR A 96 11.95 2.63 5.01
N LYS A 97 11.30 3.35 5.94
CA LYS A 97 11.94 4.47 6.66
C LYS A 97 13.19 4.03 7.43
N LYS A 98 13.21 2.83 8.03
CA LYS A 98 14.42 2.30 8.69
C LYS A 98 15.52 1.96 7.70
N ILE A 99 15.16 1.43 6.52
CA ILE A 99 16.12 1.09 5.47
C ILE A 99 16.85 2.36 5.01
N LEU A 100 16.10 3.44 4.73
CA LEU A 100 16.64 4.73 4.35
C LEU A 100 17.58 5.29 5.42
N LYS A 101 17.10 5.38 6.67
CA LYS A 101 17.88 5.91 7.79
C LYS A 101 19.17 5.13 8.07
N LYS A 102 19.20 3.83 7.78
CA LYS A 102 20.42 3.00 7.93
C LYS A 102 21.46 3.34 6.87
N GLY A 103 21.04 3.77 5.69
CA GLY A 103 21.91 4.08 4.56
C GLY A 103 22.73 2.89 4.04
N GLY A 104 23.73 3.20 3.20
CA GLY A 104 24.58 2.22 2.54
C GLY A 104 23.91 1.58 1.32
N ALA A 105 24.33 0.36 0.96
CA ALA A 105 23.78 -0.38 -0.18
C ALA A 105 22.35 -0.87 0.11
N CYS A 106 21.37 0.00 -0.06
CA CYS A 106 19.97 -0.25 0.26
C CYS A 106 19.06 -0.53 -0.95
N GLY A 107 19.52 -0.33 -2.19
CA GLY A 107 18.74 -0.49 -3.44
C GLY A 107 17.92 -1.78 -3.49
N ARG A 108 18.57 -2.94 -3.48
CA ARG A 108 17.88 -4.25 -3.41
C ARG A 108 16.85 -4.40 -2.29
N ARG A 109 17.08 -3.82 -1.11
CA ARG A 109 16.10 -3.88 0.00
C ARG A 109 14.90 -2.98 -0.31
N LEU A 110 15.12 -1.81 -0.88
CA LEU A 110 14.07 -0.89 -1.31
C LEU A 110 13.25 -1.49 -2.46
N ASP A 111 13.88 -2.17 -3.43
CA ASP A 111 13.19 -2.91 -4.50
C ASP A 111 12.25 -3.98 -3.95
N PHE A 112 12.71 -4.74 -2.95
CA PHE A 112 11.87 -5.71 -2.27
C PHE A 112 10.66 -5.01 -1.61
N MET A 113 10.86 -3.87 -0.95
CA MET A 113 9.75 -3.11 -0.38
C MET A 113 8.76 -2.65 -1.46
N MET A 114 9.23 -2.22 -2.63
CA MET A 114 8.33 -1.81 -3.74
C MET A 114 7.48 -2.97 -4.24
N GLN A 115 8.01 -4.19 -4.26
CA GLN A 115 7.24 -5.39 -4.61
C GLN A 115 6.16 -5.67 -3.57
N GLU A 116 6.50 -5.60 -2.28
CA GLU A 116 5.54 -5.81 -1.20
C GLU A 116 4.43 -4.74 -1.23
N PHE A 117 4.78 -3.46 -1.37
CA PHE A 117 3.78 -2.40 -1.52
C PHE A 117 2.84 -2.63 -2.72
N ASN A 118 3.39 -3.03 -3.87
CA ASN A 118 2.61 -3.26 -5.07
C ASN A 118 1.65 -4.44 -4.90
N ARG A 119 2.09 -5.50 -4.22
CA ARG A 119 1.25 -6.64 -3.87
C ARG A 119 0.03 -6.20 -3.07
N GLU A 120 0.23 -5.34 -2.07
CA GLU A 120 -0.86 -5.02 -1.15
C GLU A 120 -1.83 -4.03 -1.83
N ALA A 121 -1.30 -3.10 -2.63
CA ALA A 121 -2.11 -2.23 -3.50
C ALA A 121 -2.93 -3.00 -4.55
N ASN A 122 -2.43 -4.12 -5.08
CA ASN A 122 -3.20 -4.99 -5.98
C ASN A 122 -4.32 -5.72 -5.25
N THR A 123 -4.07 -6.18 -4.03
CA THR A 123 -5.11 -6.80 -3.21
C THR A 123 -6.22 -5.80 -2.88
N LEU A 124 -5.87 -4.57 -2.49
CA LEU A 124 -6.84 -3.49 -2.28
C LEU A 124 -7.66 -3.19 -3.55
N ALA A 125 -7.01 -3.06 -4.71
CA ALA A 125 -7.70 -2.77 -5.97
C ALA A 125 -8.65 -3.90 -6.41
N SER A 126 -8.23 -5.16 -6.28
CA SER A 126 -9.01 -6.33 -6.74
C SER A 126 -10.16 -6.72 -5.81
N LYS A 127 -10.09 -6.33 -4.52
CA LYS A 127 -11.13 -6.59 -3.51
C LYS A 127 -11.94 -5.34 -3.16
N SER A 128 -11.67 -4.21 -3.82
CA SER A 128 -12.44 -2.99 -3.64
C SER A 128 -13.85 -3.14 -4.18
N ILE A 129 -14.83 -2.83 -3.34
CA ILE A 129 -16.25 -2.76 -3.71
C ILE A 129 -16.79 -1.32 -3.72
N ASN A 130 -15.93 -0.35 -3.46
CA ASN A 130 -16.26 1.06 -3.28
C ASN A 130 -15.31 1.91 -4.15
N SER A 131 -15.84 2.93 -4.82
CA SER A 131 -15.08 3.79 -5.73
C SER A 131 -13.90 4.51 -5.07
N ASP A 132 -14.04 4.88 -3.80
CA ASP A 132 -13.04 5.61 -3.04
C ASP A 132 -11.85 4.70 -2.71
N ILE A 133 -12.10 3.45 -2.31
CA ILE A 133 -11.04 2.44 -2.12
C ILE A 133 -10.33 2.16 -3.45
N THR A 134 -11.07 2.06 -4.56
CA THR A 134 -10.47 1.86 -5.88
C THR A 134 -9.57 3.04 -6.26
N THR A 135 -10.01 4.26 -5.97
CA THR A 135 -9.23 5.48 -6.24
C THR A 135 -7.96 5.52 -5.40
N ALA A 136 -8.07 5.25 -4.09
CA ALA A 136 -6.91 5.16 -3.21
C ALA A 136 -5.92 4.08 -3.66
N ALA A 137 -6.40 2.91 -4.10
CA ALA A 137 -5.54 1.84 -4.61
C ALA A 137 -4.81 2.22 -5.90
N VAL A 138 -5.42 3.03 -6.77
CA VAL A 138 -4.75 3.57 -7.97
C VAL A 138 -3.68 4.58 -7.57
N GLU A 139 -3.98 5.49 -6.65
CA GLU A 139 -3.01 6.48 -6.16
C GLU A 139 -1.81 5.81 -5.48
N LEU A 140 -2.05 4.79 -4.65
CA LEU A 140 -1.00 3.96 -4.07
C LEU A 140 -0.07 3.39 -5.15
N LYS A 141 -0.62 2.84 -6.24
CA LYS A 141 0.19 2.30 -7.34
C LYS A 141 1.05 3.35 -8.02
N VAL A 142 0.53 4.57 -8.21
CA VAL A 142 1.29 5.69 -8.78
C VAL A 142 2.45 6.06 -7.86
N LEU A 143 2.21 6.22 -6.56
CA LEU A 143 3.25 6.54 -5.57
C LEU A 143 4.34 5.46 -5.53
N ILE A 144 3.95 4.19 -5.59
CA ILE A 144 4.86 3.04 -5.58
C ILE A 144 5.74 3.04 -6.83
N GLU A 145 5.17 3.26 -8.02
CA GLU A 145 5.95 3.26 -9.26
C GLU A 145 6.93 4.44 -9.28
N GLN A 146 6.50 5.63 -8.84
CA GLN A 146 7.41 6.77 -8.71
C GLN A 146 8.58 6.49 -7.76
N MET A 147 8.32 5.87 -6.60
CA MET A 147 9.41 5.47 -5.69
C MET A 147 10.35 4.47 -6.36
N ARG A 148 9.80 3.47 -7.06
CA ARG A 148 10.57 2.45 -7.76
C ARG A 148 11.48 3.03 -8.84
N GLU A 149 10.97 3.95 -9.65
CA GLU A 149 11.77 4.66 -10.66
C GLU A 149 12.95 5.41 -10.01
N GLN A 150 12.72 6.11 -8.89
CA GLN A 150 13.80 6.81 -8.19
C GLN A 150 14.86 5.86 -7.62
N ILE A 151 14.44 4.71 -7.08
CA ILE A 151 15.36 3.69 -6.56
C ILE A 151 16.25 3.15 -7.69
N GLN A 152 15.66 2.87 -8.86
CA GLN A 152 16.39 2.33 -10.02
C GLN A 152 17.33 3.33 -10.68
N ASN A 153 17.04 4.63 -10.59
CA ASN A 153 17.89 5.67 -11.19
C ASN A 153 19.22 5.88 -10.44
N ILE A 154 19.36 5.33 -9.22
CA ILE A 154 20.50 5.60 -8.32
C ILE A 154 21.37 4.34 -8.07
N GLU A 155 20.88 3.16 -8.47
CA GLU A 155 21.71 1.94 -8.61
C GLU A 155 22.68 2.03 -9.79
#